data_AF-A0AB36G492-F1
#
_entry.id   AF-A0AB36G492-F1
#
_cell.length_a   1.000
_cell.length_b   1.000
_cell.length_c   1.000
_cell.angle_alpha   90.00
_cell.angle_beta   90.00
_cell.angle_gamma   90.00
#
_symmetry.space_group_name_H-M   'P 1'
#
loop_
_entity.id
_entity.type
_entity.pdbx_description
1 polymer ?
#
loop_
_entity_poly.entity_id
_entity_poly.type
_entity_poly.pdbx_seq_one_letter_code
_entity_poly.pdbx_strand_id
1 'polypeptide(L)'
;MTGRLCIISIFVAFLIIGCSKQAGLTESQIRLSEAKKAQAVLIEKANIILDTKVKGIFLEDLNHISYASEIALRAKQVFIDAKINLKSESLAALDNRIGSYVNSAGLTAVKLLHQSVDMTVSFKKDIEDMPLQPLTSNSTSTSDGMVKFLAKQYSVDIKSCCISDLKDIAIFLSQVDELEHYPLRKMIANVEVRLSSVLRHPETAKKYKNEINAIGEQYKNTQ
;
A
#
# COMPACT_ATOMS: atom_id res chain seq x y z
N MET A 1 37.75 50.43 61.37
CA MET A 1 37.99 50.38 59.92
C MET A 1 37.26 49.17 59.33
N THR A 2 35.94 49.24 59.14
CA THR A 2 35.10 48.08 58.78
C THR A 2 33.87 48.52 58.00
N GLY A 3 34.04 49.39 57.00
CA GLY A 3 32.91 49.97 56.26
C GLY A 3 33.12 50.11 54.74
N ARG A 4 34.26 49.65 54.19
CA ARG A 4 34.59 49.87 52.77
C ARG A 4 34.73 48.61 51.92
N LEU A 5 34.65 47.40 52.50
CA LEU A 5 34.81 46.15 51.75
C LEU A 5 33.50 45.52 51.26
N CYS A 6 32.33 45.89 51.80
CA CYS A 6 31.05 45.29 51.36
C CYS A 6 30.43 45.94 50.12
N ILE A 7 30.86 47.15 49.72
CA ILE A 7 30.29 47.85 48.57
C ILE A 7 30.93 47.39 47.25
N ILE A 8 32.18 46.91 47.29
CA ILE A 8 32.91 46.48 46.09
C ILE A 8 32.44 45.10 45.60
N SER A 9 31.94 44.23 46.48
CA SER A 9 31.41 42.91 46.08
C SER A 9 30.02 42.95 45.45
N ILE A 10 29.26 44.06 45.57
CA ILE A 10 27.92 44.18 44.99
C ILE A 10 27.98 44.71 43.54
N PHE A 11 29.01 45.48 43.17
CA PHE A 11 29.15 46.01 41.81
C PHE A 11 29.65 44.99 40.78
N VAL A 12 30.34 43.91 41.20
CA VAL A 12 30.81 42.87 40.28
C VAL A 12 29.69 41.87 39.91
N ALA A 13 28.67 41.72 40.74
CA ALA A 13 27.53 40.84 40.45
C ALA A 13 26.55 41.43 39.42
N PHE A 14 26.54 42.77 39.22
CA PHE A 14 25.66 43.43 38.25
C PHE A 14 26.23 43.51 36.82
N LEU A 15 27.51 43.17 36.61
CA LEU A 15 28.15 43.20 35.29
C LEU A 15 28.02 41.89 34.49
N ILE A 16 27.47 40.83 35.09
CA ILE A 16 27.29 39.52 34.42
C ILE A 16 25.86 39.37 33.84
N ILE A 17 24.97 40.34 34.06
CA ILE A 17 23.76 40.51 33.24
C ILE A 17 24.14 41.23 31.94
N GLY A 18 25.18 40.72 31.29
CA GLY A 18 25.42 40.99 29.88
C GLY A 18 24.22 40.41 29.15
N CYS A 19 23.33 41.30 28.71
CA CYS A 19 22.17 41.05 27.90
C CYS A 19 22.61 40.25 26.66
N SER A 20 22.64 38.92 26.76
CA SER A 20 22.84 38.06 25.61
C SER A 20 21.57 38.24 24.77
N LYS A 21 21.63 39.13 23.79
CA LYS A 21 20.65 39.13 22.70
C LYS A 21 20.58 37.70 22.22
N GLN A 22 19.47 37.04 22.52
CA GLN A 22 19.22 35.68 22.06
C GLN A 22 19.42 35.71 20.55
N ALA A 23 20.46 35.03 20.06
CA ALA A 23 20.78 35.03 18.65
C ALA A 23 19.51 34.56 17.92
N GLY A 24 18.97 35.41 17.04
CA GLY A 24 17.79 35.05 16.25
C GLY A 24 18.06 33.75 15.49
N LEU A 25 17.04 32.93 15.31
CA LEU A 25 17.17 31.68 14.58
C LEU A 25 17.72 31.96 13.17
N THR A 26 18.71 31.17 12.75
CA THR A 26 19.18 31.23 11.37
C THR A 26 18.07 30.77 10.43
N GLU A 27 18.13 31.19 9.16
CA GLU A 27 17.18 30.73 8.15
C GLU A 27 17.15 29.20 8.03
N SER A 28 18.29 28.53 8.18
CA SER A 28 18.39 27.07 8.23
C SER A 28 17.67 26.45 9.42
N GLN A 29 17.73 27.08 10.60
CA GLN A 29 17.00 26.63 11.79
C GLN A 29 15.49 26.84 11.65
N ILE A 30 15.06 27.95 11.04
CA ILE A 30 13.65 28.22 10.74
C ILE A 30 13.11 27.15 9.78
N ARG A 31 13.77 26.94 8.64
CA ARG A 31 13.37 25.93 7.65
C ARG A 31 13.29 24.53 8.26
N LEU A 32 14.26 24.14 9.07
CA LEU A 32 14.25 22.86 9.76
C LEU A 32 13.08 22.74 10.74
N SER A 33 12.82 23.78 11.53
CA SER A 33 11.72 23.79 12.50
C SER A 33 10.36 23.69 11.81
N GLU A 34 10.15 24.44 10.73
CA GLU A 34 8.93 24.40 9.94
C GLU A 34 8.70 23.03 9.29
N ALA A 35 9.74 22.47 8.67
CA ALA A 35 9.68 21.14 8.07
C ALA A 35 9.38 20.06 9.11
N LYS A 36 10.00 20.11 10.29
CA LYS A 36 9.70 19.17 11.39
C LYS A 36 8.25 19.25 11.82
N LYS A 37 7.70 20.46 11.98
CA LYS A 37 6.30 20.66 12.35
C LYS A 37 5.35 20.13 11.27
N ALA A 38 5.62 20.43 10.00
CA ALA A 38 4.80 19.96 8.88
C ALA A 38 4.83 18.43 8.74
N GLN A 39 6.00 17.81 8.88
CA GLN A 39 6.14 16.36 8.86
C GLN A 39 5.40 15.71 10.04
N ALA A 40 5.53 16.26 11.25
CA ALA A 40 4.88 15.73 12.45
C ALA A 40 3.35 15.68 12.30
N VAL A 41 2.72 16.73 11.73
CA VAL A 41 1.27 16.76 11.48
C VAL A 41 0.84 15.63 10.54
N LEU A 42 1.62 15.32 9.51
CA LEU A 42 1.31 14.24 8.57
C LEU A 42 1.48 12.87 9.23
N ILE A 43 2.55 12.68 10.01
CA ILE A 43 2.79 11.44 10.76
C ILE A 43 1.66 11.18 11.76
N GLU A 44 1.26 12.20 12.52
CA GLU A 44 0.14 12.10 13.47
C GLU A 44 -1.16 11.73 12.76
N LYS A 45 -1.46 12.38 11.63
CA LYS A 45 -2.64 12.06 10.82
C LYS A 45 -2.64 10.60 10.35
N ALA A 46 -1.52 10.10 9.85
CA ALA A 46 -1.40 8.71 9.41
C ALA A 46 -1.61 7.73 10.58
N ASN A 47 -0.99 8.00 11.73
CA ASN A 47 -1.16 7.17 12.92
C ASN A 47 -2.61 7.15 13.42
N ILE A 48 -3.31 8.30 13.46
CA ILE A 48 -4.72 8.35 13.84
C ILE A 48 -5.59 7.47 12.92
N ILE A 49 -5.32 7.46 11.61
CA ILE A 49 -6.04 6.58 10.69
C ILE A 49 -5.77 5.11 11.03
N LEU A 50 -4.50 4.75 11.20
CA LEU A 50 -4.11 3.38 11.54
C LEU A 50 -4.65 2.94 12.91
N ASP A 51 -4.79 3.85 13.87
CA ASP A 51 -5.28 3.54 15.23
C ASP A 51 -6.79 3.42 15.30
N THR A 52 -7.52 4.21 14.49
CA THR A 52 -8.99 4.33 14.62
C THR A 52 -9.78 3.61 13.55
N LYS A 53 -9.16 3.29 12.41
CA LYS A 53 -9.85 2.71 11.24
C LYS A 53 -9.45 1.27 10.94
N VAL A 54 -8.24 0.85 11.29
CA VAL A 54 -7.76 -0.52 11.03
C VAL A 54 -8.25 -1.44 12.14
N LYS A 55 -9.00 -2.48 11.78
CA LYS A 55 -9.66 -3.41 12.71
C LYS A 55 -9.02 -4.80 12.74
N GLY A 56 -8.04 -5.07 11.89
CA GLY A 56 -7.32 -6.33 11.80
C GLY A 56 -7.78 -7.24 10.66
N ILE A 57 -8.71 -6.80 9.82
CA ILE A 57 -9.16 -7.55 8.63
C ILE A 57 -8.55 -6.86 7.40
N PHE A 58 -7.44 -7.40 6.91
CA PHE A 58 -6.60 -6.73 5.91
C PHE A 58 -7.36 -6.17 4.70
N LEU A 59 -8.23 -6.95 4.06
CA LEU A 59 -8.98 -6.47 2.88
C LEU A 59 -9.97 -5.34 3.22
N GLU A 60 -10.64 -5.42 4.37
CA GLU A 60 -11.56 -4.37 4.82
C GLU A 60 -10.79 -3.09 5.20
N ASP A 61 -9.59 -3.26 5.75
CA ASP A 61 -8.73 -2.18 6.21
C ASP A 61 -7.85 -1.59 5.10
N LEU A 62 -7.71 -2.26 3.95
CA LEU A 62 -6.74 -1.95 2.90
C LEU A 62 -6.83 -0.50 2.44
N ASN A 63 -8.04 0.02 2.23
CA ASN A 63 -8.24 1.41 1.82
C ASN A 63 -7.72 2.40 2.86
N HIS A 64 -7.88 2.11 4.14
CA HIS A 64 -7.37 2.95 5.22
C HIS A 64 -5.85 2.83 5.38
N ILE A 65 -5.31 1.63 5.21
CA ILE A 65 -3.86 1.36 5.23
C ILE A 65 -3.18 2.10 4.06
N SER A 66 -3.69 1.95 2.83
CA SER A 66 -3.19 2.63 1.64
C SER A 66 -3.25 4.16 1.77
N TYR A 67 -4.34 4.68 2.34
CA TYR A 67 -4.45 6.12 2.57
C TYR A 67 -3.44 6.62 3.61
N ALA A 68 -3.19 5.86 4.69
CA ALA A 68 -2.13 6.18 5.64
C ALA A 68 -0.74 6.10 4.99
N SER A 69 -0.50 5.12 4.11
CA SER A 69 0.74 4.99 3.33
C SER A 69 0.99 6.17 2.41
N GLU A 70 -0.05 6.66 1.74
CA GLU A 70 0.05 7.88 0.93
C GLU A 70 0.43 9.11 1.78
N ILE A 71 -0.13 9.24 2.98
CA ILE A 71 0.22 10.33 3.90
C ILE A 71 1.67 10.20 4.39
N ALA A 72 2.15 8.98 4.65
CA ALA A 72 3.54 8.72 5.01
C ALA A 72 4.51 9.15 3.89
N LEU A 73 4.18 8.85 2.63
CA LEU A 73 4.94 9.33 1.46
C LEU A 73 5.00 10.86 1.41
N ARG A 74 3.88 11.55 1.68
CA ARG A 74 3.86 13.01 1.77
C ARG A 74 4.72 13.53 2.92
N ALA A 75 4.73 12.84 4.07
CA ALA A 75 5.56 13.20 5.22
C ALA A 75 7.06 13.06 4.91
N LYS A 76 7.45 12.05 4.14
CA LYS A 76 8.80 11.88 3.59
C LYS A 76 9.16 13.03 2.65
N GLN A 77 8.24 13.43 1.78
CA GLN A 77 8.46 14.49 0.80
C GLN A 77 8.76 15.86 1.44
N VAL A 78 8.20 16.17 2.61
CA VAL A 78 8.46 17.44 3.33
C VAL A 78 9.95 17.72 3.52
N PHE A 79 10.73 16.70 3.93
CA PHE A 79 12.18 16.88 4.13
C PHE A 79 12.94 16.94 2.81
N ILE A 80 12.50 16.19 1.80
CA ILE A 80 13.08 16.21 0.46
C ILE A 80 12.93 17.61 -0.16
N ASP A 81 11.72 18.17 -0.11
CA ASP A 81 11.41 19.50 -0.66
C ASP A 81 12.16 20.61 0.09
N ALA A 82 12.28 20.47 1.41
CA ALA A 82 13.04 21.40 2.25
C ALA A 82 14.57 21.21 2.12
N LYS A 83 15.05 20.23 1.33
CA LYS A 83 16.46 19.87 1.17
C LYS A 83 17.15 19.53 2.49
N ILE A 84 16.42 18.89 3.39
CA ILE A 84 16.88 18.49 4.72
C ILE A 84 17.37 17.04 4.65
N ASN A 85 18.67 16.82 4.85
CA ASN A 85 19.26 15.48 4.93
C ASN A 85 19.31 14.99 6.40
N LEU A 86 18.14 14.81 7.00
CA LEU A 86 18.00 14.25 8.35
C LEU A 86 17.01 13.09 8.32
N LYS A 87 17.32 12.05 9.08
CA LYS A 87 16.38 10.94 9.31
C LYS A 87 15.39 11.33 10.40
N SER A 88 14.14 10.95 10.21
CA SER A 88 13.07 11.14 11.19
C SER A 88 12.72 9.79 11.81
N GLU A 89 12.97 9.64 13.11
CA GLU A 89 12.67 8.39 13.84
C GLU A 89 11.17 8.08 13.83
N SER A 90 10.33 9.10 13.98
CA SER A 90 8.88 8.94 13.94
C SER A 90 8.37 8.56 12.55
N LEU A 91 9.01 9.06 11.48
CA LEU A 91 8.70 8.61 10.12
C LEU A 91 9.14 7.16 9.92
N ALA A 92 10.34 6.78 10.37
CA ALA A 92 10.81 5.41 10.27
C ALA A 92 9.90 4.43 11.06
N ALA A 93 9.40 4.83 12.23
CA ALA A 93 8.44 4.05 12.98
C ALA A 93 7.11 3.88 12.23
N LEU A 94 6.61 4.94 11.58
CA LEU A 94 5.42 4.88 10.73
C LEU A 94 5.65 3.97 9.51
N ASP A 95 6.78 4.11 8.81
CA ASP A 95 7.14 3.29 7.66
C ASP A 95 7.21 1.81 8.06
N ASN A 96 7.82 1.47 9.19
CA ASN A 96 7.87 0.11 9.71
C ASN A 96 6.47 -0.44 10.03
N ARG A 97 5.61 0.38 10.66
CA ARG A 97 4.23 -0.01 10.97
C ARG A 97 3.44 -0.30 9.70
N ILE A 98 3.58 0.52 8.66
CA ILE A 98 2.92 0.32 7.37
C ILE A 98 3.50 -0.90 6.65
N GLY A 99 4.83 -1.05 6.69
CA GLY A 99 5.55 -2.20 6.13
C GLY A 99 5.10 -3.54 6.74
N SER A 100 4.62 -3.55 7.99
CA SER A 100 4.10 -4.78 8.62
C SER A 100 2.89 -5.40 7.89
N TYR A 101 2.18 -4.63 7.05
CA TYR A 101 1.05 -5.13 6.26
C TYR A 101 1.47 -5.73 4.91
N VAL A 102 2.73 -5.59 4.48
CA VAL A 102 3.22 -6.06 3.17
C VAL A 102 3.06 -7.57 3.00
N ASN A 103 3.40 -8.36 4.02
CA ASN A 103 3.23 -9.82 3.95
C ASN A 103 1.76 -10.21 3.77
N SER A 104 0.86 -9.58 4.52
CA SER A 104 -0.58 -9.79 4.39
C SER A 104 -1.08 -9.42 2.98
N ALA A 105 -0.58 -8.32 2.42
CA ALA A 105 -0.89 -7.89 1.06
C ALA A 105 -0.43 -8.91 0.02
N GLY A 106 0.83 -9.36 0.10
CA GLY A 106 1.40 -10.34 -0.81
C GLY A 106 0.69 -11.69 -0.77
N LEU A 107 0.46 -12.23 0.45
CA LEU A 107 -0.26 -13.49 0.63
C LEU A 107 -1.71 -13.41 0.15
N THR A 108 -2.39 -12.30 0.41
CA THR A 108 -3.77 -12.08 -0.04
C THR A 108 -3.83 -11.99 -1.56
N ALA A 109 -2.90 -11.26 -2.19
CA ALA A 109 -2.83 -11.18 -3.65
C ALA A 109 -2.60 -12.56 -4.28
N VAL A 110 -1.69 -13.37 -3.73
CA VAL A 110 -1.45 -14.74 -4.21
C VAL A 110 -2.72 -15.58 -4.13
N LYS A 111 -3.47 -15.49 -3.02
CA LYS A 111 -4.75 -16.19 -2.84
C LYS A 111 -5.78 -15.76 -3.89
N LEU A 112 -5.95 -14.45 -4.10
CA LEU A 112 -6.88 -13.90 -5.07
C LEU A 112 -6.49 -14.24 -6.52
N LEU A 113 -5.20 -14.28 -6.84
CA LEU A 113 -4.69 -14.73 -8.13
C LEU A 113 -5.05 -16.21 -8.37
N HIS A 114 -4.82 -17.09 -7.40
CA HIS A 114 -5.24 -18.50 -7.53
C HIS A 114 -6.75 -18.64 -7.72
N GLN A 115 -7.54 -17.93 -6.90
CA GLN A 115 -8.99 -17.94 -7.01
C GLN A 115 -9.46 -17.46 -8.38
N SER A 116 -8.84 -16.41 -8.94
CA SER A 116 -9.15 -15.94 -10.28
C SER A 116 -8.91 -17.02 -11.35
N VAL A 117 -7.80 -17.77 -11.25
CA VAL A 117 -7.52 -18.88 -12.17
C VAL A 117 -8.53 -20.01 -12.02
N ASP A 118 -8.89 -20.38 -10.79
CA ASP A 118 -9.86 -21.45 -10.53
C ASP A 118 -11.26 -21.11 -11.05
N MET A 119 -11.68 -19.86 -10.88
CA MET A 119 -12.95 -19.38 -11.44
C MET A 119 -12.94 -19.39 -12.96
N THR A 120 -11.83 -18.99 -13.59
CA THR A 120 -11.68 -19.05 -15.05
C THR A 120 -11.73 -20.47 -15.60
N VAL A 121 -11.05 -21.42 -14.94
CA VAL A 121 -11.08 -22.84 -15.34
C VAL A 121 -12.48 -23.42 -15.17
N SER A 122 -13.16 -23.11 -14.06
CA SER A 122 -14.53 -23.57 -13.80
C SER A 122 -15.51 -23.04 -14.85
N PHE A 123 -15.47 -21.74 -15.13
CA PHE A 123 -16.29 -21.14 -16.18
C PHE A 123 -16.05 -21.78 -17.56
N LYS A 124 -14.80 -22.03 -17.92
CA LYS A 124 -14.46 -22.69 -19.19
C LYS A 124 -15.08 -24.09 -19.28
N LYS A 125 -15.03 -24.85 -18.19
CA LYS A 125 -15.67 -26.15 -18.10
C LYS A 125 -17.20 -26.05 -18.21
N ASP A 126 -17.83 -25.10 -17.54
CA ASP A 126 -19.28 -24.88 -17.62
C ASP A 126 -19.74 -24.55 -19.06
N ILE A 127 -18.92 -23.85 -19.84
CA ILE A 127 -19.17 -23.62 -21.27
C ILE A 127 -19.03 -24.90 -22.10
N GLU A 128 -18.03 -25.75 -21.82
CA GLU A 128 -17.78 -26.98 -22.57
C GLU A 128 -18.79 -28.09 -22.27
N ASP A 129 -19.27 -28.16 -21.02
CA ASP A 129 -20.25 -29.13 -20.55
C ASP A 129 -21.70 -28.74 -20.94
N MET A 130 -21.90 -27.58 -21.57
CA MET A 130 -23.23 -27.17 -22.02
C MET A 130 -23.77 -28.09 -23.14
N PRO A 131 -24.99 -28.62 -22.99
CA PRO A 131 -25.57 -29.50 -24.00
C PRO A 131 -25.76 -28.74 -25.31
N LEU A 132 -25.17 -29.28 -26.39
CA LEU A 132 -25.41 -28.79 -27.74
C LEU A 132 -26.88 -29.02 -28.10
N GLN A 133 -27.60 -27.96 -28.46
CA GLN A 133 -28.95 -28.12 -29.01
C GLN A 133 -28.88 -28.92 -30.33
N PRO A 134 -29.86 -29.79 -30.60
CA PRO A 134 -29.91 -30.52 -31.86
C PRO A 134 -29.97 -29.53 -33.05
N LEU A 135 -29.14 -29.77 -34.06
CA LEU A 135 -28.95 -28.93 -35.26
C LEU A 135 -30.22 -28.70 -36.10
N THR A 136 -31.34 -29.31 -35.72
CA THR A 136 -32.62 -29.33 -36.45
C THR A 136 -33.64 -28.30 -35.96
N SER A 137 -33.39 -27.57 -34.87
CA SER A 137 -34.27 -26.49 -34.43
C SER A 137 -33.76 -25.14 -34.93
N ASN A 138 -34.55 -24.44 -35.75
CA ASN A 138 -34.33 -23.06 -36.23
C ASN A 138 -34.29 -21.98 -35.10
N SER A 139 -34.03 -22.37 -33.85
CA SER A 139 -33.94 -21.48 -32.70
C SER A 139 -32.48 -21.25 -32.32
N THR A 140 -31.83 -20.29 -32.98
CA THR A 140 -30.52 -19.74 -32.62
C THR A 140 -30.47 -19.04 -31.25
N SER A 141 -31.53 -19.10 -30.43
CA SER A 141 -31.75 -18.15 -29.33
C SER A 141 -31.39 -18.65 -27.92
N THR A 142 -31.45 -19.96 -27.62
CA THR A 142 -31.36 -20.42 -26.22
C THR A 142 -29.93 -20.74 -25.76
N SER A 143 -29.12 -21.41 -26.58
CA SER A 143 -27.73 -21.76 -26.22
C SER A 143 -26.79 -20.55 -26.28
N ASP A 144 -26.87 -19.73 -27.33
CA ASP A 144 -26.10 -18.48 -27.44
C ASP A 144 -26.48 -17.48 -26.34
N GLY A 145 -27.77 -17.43 -25.99
CA GLY A 145 -28.27 -16.66 -24.84
C GLY A 145 -27.66 -17.12 -23.51
N MET A 146 -27.54 -18.45 -23.31
CA MET A 146 -26.94 -19.02 -22.10
C MET A 146 -25.44 -18.74 -22.00
N VAL A 147 -24.68 -18.92 -23.10
CA VAL A 147 -23.25 -18.60 -23.15
C VAL A 147 -23.01 -17.12 -22.84
N LYS A 148 -23.79 -16.21 -23.43
CA LYS A 148 -23.73 -14.77 -23.12
C LYS A 148 -24.06 -14.46 -21.67
N PHE A 149 -25.06 -15.13 -21.10
CA PHE A 149 -25.43 -14.98 -19.70
C PHE A 149 -24.29 -15.42 -18.77
N LEU A 150 -23.74 -16.63 -18.96
CA LEU A 150 -22.63 -17.13 -18.13
C LEU A 150 -21.37 -16.27 -18.27
N ALA A 151 -21.05 -15.80 -19.49
CA ALA A 151 -19.92 -14.91 -19.71
C ALA A 151 -20.08 -13.57 -18.96
N LYS A 152 -21.30 -13.02 -18.94
CA LYS A 152 -21.62 -11.81 -18.16
C LYS A 152 -21.48 -12.06 -16.65
N GLN A 153 -22.02 -13.18 -16.17
CA GLN A 153 -21.93 -13.56 -14.76
C GLN A 153 -20.47 -13.73 -14.32
N TYR A 154 -19.69 -14.51 -15.07
CA TYR A 154 -18.25 -14.68 -14.87
C TYR A 154 -17.50 -13.35 -14.81
N SER A 155 -17.79 -12.42 -15.72
CA SER A 155 -17.15 -11.10 -15.73
C SER A 155 -17.43 -10.28 -14.47
N VAL A 156 -18.66 -10.33 -13.95
CA VAL A 156 -19.03 -9.68 -12.69
C VAL A 156 -18.36 -10.37 -11.50
N ASP A 157 -18.39 -11.69 -11.46
CA ASP A 157 -17.88 -12.48 -10.34
C ASP A 157 -16.37 -12.37 -10.23
N ILE A 158 -15.63 -12.47 -11.35
CA ILE A 158 -14.17 -12.36 -11.30
C ILE A 158 -13.71 -10.96 -10.91
N LYS A 159 -14.43 -9.93 -11.38
CA LYS A 159 -14.13 -8.55 -11.04
C LYS A 159 -14.34 -8.29 -9.55
N SER A 160 -15.47 -8.73 -9.01
CA SER A 160 -15.86 -8.50 -7.62
C SER A 160 -15.11 -9.38 -6.63
N CYS A 161 -14.78 -10.62 -6.99
CA CYS A 161 -14.04 -11.51 -6.09
C CYS A 161 -12.58 -11.09 -5.91
N CYS A 162 -11.97 -10.58 -6.98
CA CYS A 162 -10.52 -10.69 -7.12
C CYS A 162 -9.89 -9.48 -7.82
N ILE A 163 -10.36 -9.09 -9.01
CA ILE A 163 -9.64 -8.08 -9.81
C ILE A 163 -9.61 -6.71 -9.13
N SER A 164 -10.71 -6.30 -8.48
CA SER A 164 -10.76 -5.02 -7.75
C SER A 164 -9.77 -5.02 -6.59
N ASP A 165 -9.86 -6.02 -5.69
CA ASP A 165 -8.97 -6.12 -4.53
C ASP A 165 -7.50 -6.28 -4.93
N LEU A 166 -7.21 -7.02 -6.00
CA LEU A 166 -5.85 -7.13 -6.54
C LEU A 166 -5.29 -5.76 -6.96
N LYS A 167 -6.11 -4.90 -7.58
CA LYS A 167 -5.68 -3.54 -7.96
C LYS A 167 -5.37 -2.69 -6.73
N ASP A 168 -6.20 -2.76 -5.71
CA ASP A 168 -5.99 -2.01 -4.46
C ASP A 168 -4.72 -2.49 -3.74
N ILE A 169 -4.46 -3.80 -3.73
CA ILE A 169 -3.21 -4.36 -3.21
C ILE A 169 -2.01 -3.87 -4.01
N ALA A 170 -2.09 -3.83 -5.35
CA ALA A 170 -0.99 -3.36 -6.18
C ALA A 170 -0.68 -1.87 -5.95
N ILE A 171 -1.69 -1.05 -5.66
CA ILE A 171 -1.51 0.35 -5.27
C ILE A 171 -0.78 0.42 -3.94
N PHE A 172 -1.25 -0.30 -2.92
CA PHE A 172 -0.59 -0.33 -1.61
C PHE A 172 0.89 -0.74 -1.71
N LEU A 173 1.18 -1.85 -2.39
CA LEU A 173 2.54 -2.34 -2.57
C LEU A 173 3.45 -1.32 -3.28
N SER A 174 2.90 -0.53 -4.21
CA SER A 174 3.65 0.55 -4.89
C SER A 174 4.05 1.69 -3.97
N GLN A 175 3.26 1.93 -2.91
CA GLN A 175 3.47 3.03 -1.98
C GLN A 175 4.52 2.68 -0.93
N VAL A 176 4.64 1.40 -0.56
CA VAL A 176 5.62 0.93 0.43
C VAL A 176 7.02 0.84 -0.17
N ASP A 177 7.17 0.07 -1.26
CA ASP A 177 8.41 0.00 -2.02
C ASP A 177 8.09 -0.31 -3.49
N GLU A 178 8.41 0.64 -4.37
CA GLU A 178 8.09 0.55 -5.79
C GLU A 178 8.82 -0.61 -6.49
N LEU A 179 10.06 -0.90 -6.07
CA LEU A 179 10.96 -1.83 -6.76
C LEU A 179 10.85 -3.24 -6.18
N GLU A 180 10.80 -3.38 -4.86
CA GLU A 180 10.78 -4.67 -4.18
C GLU A 180 9.58 -5.52 -4.62
N HIS A 181 8.39 -4.90 -4.70
CA HIS A 181 7.15 -5.61 -5.01
C HIS A 181 6.74 -5.54 -6.48
N TYR A 182 7.62 -5.04 -7.35
CA TYR A 182 7.37 -4.92 -8.79
C TYR A 182 6.94 -6.24 -9.46
N PRO A 183 7.55 -7.42 -9.17
CA PRO A 183 7.16 -8.67 -9.81
C PRO A 183 5.69 -9.05 -9.56
N LEU A 184 5.23 -8.93 -8.31
CA LEU A 184 3.84 -9.22 -7.94
C LEU A 184 2.88 -8.20 -8.58
N ARG A 185 3.22 -6.90 -8.51
CA ARG A 185 2.43 -5.85 -9.16
C ARG A 185 2.30 -6.05 -10.67
N LYS A 186 3.38 -6.46 -11.34
CA LYS A 186 3.37 -6.79 -12.75
C LYS A 186 2.46 -8.00 -13.03
N MET A 187 2.48 -9.01 -12.18
CA MET A 187 1.59 -10.16 -12.32
C MET A 187 0.12 -9.76 -12.18
N ILE A 188 -0.19 -8.90 -11.19
CA ILE A 188 -1.53 -8.33 -10.99
C ILE A 188 -1.97 -7.52 -12.21
N ALA A 189 -1.11 -6.63 -12.73
CA ALA A 189 -1.44 -5.80 -13.89
C ALA A 189 -1.74 -6.62 -15.16
N ASN A 190 -1.19 -7.84 -15.27
CA ASN A 190 -1.38 -8.72 -16.40
C ASN A 190 -2.41 -9.83 -16.16
N VAL A 191 -3.11 -9.84 -15.02
CA VAL A 191 -4.01 -10.94 -14.64
C VAL A 191 -5.09 -11.19 -15.69
N GLU A 192 -5.76 -10.15 -16.21
CA GLU A 192 -6.83 -10.30 -17.21
C GLU A 192 -6.33 -10.92 -18.52
N VAL A 193 -5.11 -10.55 -18.95
CA VAL A 193 -4.45 -11.14 -20.13
C VAL A 193 -4.11 -12.60 -19.87
N ARG A 194 -3.60 -12.93 -18.69
CA ARG A 194 -3.29 -14.31 -18.31
C ARG A 194 -4.53 -15.19 -18.23
N LEU A 195 -5.61 -14.70 -17.64
CA LEU A 195 -6.88 -15.42 -17.57
C LEU A 195 -7.49 -15.61 -18.97
N SER A 196 -7.35 -14.62 -19.87
CA SER A 196 -7.74 -14.79 -21.28
C SER A 196 -6.96 -15.91 -21.98
N SER A 197 -5.68 -16.10 -21.64
CA SER A 197 -4.89 -17.25 -22.12
C SER A 197 -5.42 -18.57 -21.56
N VAL A 198 -5.79 -18.61 -20.27
CA VAL A 198 -6.37 -19.80 -19.63
C VAL A 198 -7.71 -20.18 -20.28
N LEU A 199 -8.56 -19.21 -20.62
CA LEU A 199 -9.82 -19.46 -21.33
C LEU A 199 -9.62 -20.12 -22.71
N ARG A 200 -8.57 -19.71 -23.43
CA ARG A 200 -8.24 -20.26 -24.76
C ARG A 200 -7.53 -21.61 -24.67
N HIS A 201 -6.67 -21.76 -23.67
CA HIS A 201 -5.74 -22.87 -23.50
C HIS A 201 -5.72 -23.30 -22.01
N PRO A 202 -6.70 -24.11 -21.56
CA PRO A 202 -6.87 -24.46 -20.15
C PRO A 202 -5.64 -25.12 -19.50
N GLU A 203 -4.82 -25.81 -20.30
CA GLU A 203 -3.55 -26.42 -19.88
C GLU A 203 -2.54 -25.39 -19.35
N THR A 204 -2.68 -24.12 -19.74
CA THR A 204 -1.82 -23.03 -19.27
C THR A 204 -2.10 -22.63 -17.81
N ALA A 205 -3.24 -23.03 -17.24
CA ALA A 205 -3.60 -22.73 -15.85
C ALA A 205 -2.55 -23.24 -14.86
N LYS A 206 -2.06 -24.48 -15.04
CA LYS A 206 -1.04 -25.08 -14.17
C LYS A 206 0.26 -24.27 -14.19
N LYS A 207 0.70 -23.86 -15.39
CA LYS A 207 1.90 -23.03 -15.54
C LYS A 207 1.72 -21.70 -14.81
N TYR A 208 0.58 -21.04 -15.00
CA TYR A 208 0.33 -19.75 -14.37
C TYR A 208 0.28 -19.85 -12.84
N LYS A 209 -0.37 -20.88 -12.28
CA LYS A 209 -0.35 -21.17 -10.84
C LYS A 209 1.05 -21.37 -10.28
N ASN A 210 1.94 -22.04 -11.03
CA ASN A 210 3.33 -22.20 -10.60
C ASN A 210 4.09 -20.88 -10.57
N GLU A 211 3.87 -20.00 -11.54
CA GLU A 211 4.47 -18.65 -11.54
C GLU A 211 3.94 -17.81 -10.36
N ILE A 212 2.63 -17.89 -10.07
CA ILE A 212 2.02 -17.23 -8.91
C ILE A 212 2.71 -17.71 -7.62
N ASN A 213 2.89 -19.02 -7.46
CA ASN A 213 3.56 -19.59 -6.29
C ASN A 213 5.01 -19.12 -6.17
N ALA A 214 5.77 -19.12 -7.27
CA ALA A 214 7.17 -18.68 -7.27
C ALA A 214 7.31 -17.22 -6.79
N ILE A 215 6.40 -16.34 -7.19
CA ILE A 215 6.36 -14.95 -6.68
C ILE A 215 5.90 -14.92 -5.22
N GLY A 216 4.97 -15.79 -4.83
CA GLY A 216 4.42 -15.85 -3.48
C GLY A 216 5.40 -16.28 -2.39
N GLU A 217 6.46 -17.01 -2.73
CA GLU A 217 7.45 -17.50 -1.75
C GLU A 217 8.13 -16.35 -0.98
N GLN A 218 8.31 -15.18 -1.60
CA GLN A 218 8.91 -14.01 -0.92
C GLN A 218 8.07 -13.50 0.26
N TYR A 219 6.77 -13.78 0.29
CA TYR A 219 5.85 -13.32 1.35
C TYR A 219 5.57 -14.39 2.41
N LYS A 220 6.05 -15.63 2.19
CA LYS A 220 5.93 -16.75 3.15
C LYS A 220 7.11 -16.80 4.13
N ASN A 221 8.28 -16.35 3.71
CA ASN A 221 9.55 -16.51 4.44
C ASN A 221 9.87 -15.35 5.41
N THR A 222 8.92 -14.44 5.61
CA THR A 222 9.13 -13.19 6.36
C THR A 222 8.35 -13.18 7.69
N GLN A 223 8.03 -14.36 8.23
CA GLN A 223 7.46 -14.55 9.58
C GLN A 223 8.53 -14.87 10.61
#